data_AF-A0A915ERN7-F1
#
_entry.id   AF-A0A915ERN7-F1
#
_cell.length_a   1.000
_cell.length_b   1.000
_cell.length_c   1.000
_cell.angle_alpha   90.00
_cell.angle_beta   90.00
_cell.angle_gamma   90.00
#
_symmetry.space_group_name_H-M   'P 1'
#
loop_
_entity.id
_entity.type
_entity.pdbx_description
1 polymer ?
#
loop_
_entity_poly.entity_id
_entity_poly.type
_entity_poly.pdbx_seq_one_letter_code
_entity_poly.pdbx_strand_id
1 'polypeptide(L)'
;MDRMDRLDNLVLANGHAFVFPVHYSIVDLQLQPFGLFQILLHPFALPGFWLIIVSYLQHQDEEVEVYEEGNWDFVKGQVQTIDRQYGFGIDQILHHITDGHVAHHFFYTKIPHYHLSEATKAICTVLEQYPGLYKQQKCYMFLLEFLRLNI
;
A
#
# COMPACT_ATOMS: atom_id res chain seq x y z
N MET A 1 -48.26 -28.84 19.69
CA MET A 1 -46.96 -28.43 19.11
C MET A 1 -46.97 -26.92 19.07
N ASP A 2 -46.21 -26.32 19.98
CA ASP A 2 -46.27 -24.87 20.22
C ASP A 2 -45.48 -24.13 19.13
N ARG A 3 -45.76 -22.83 18.94
CA ARG A 3 -45.12 -21.99 17.92
C ARG A 3 -43.58 -21.98 18.09
N MET A 4 -43.09 -22.14 19.31
CA MET A 4 -41.66 -22.26 19.62
C MET A 4 -41.04 -23.51 18.98
N ASP A 5 -41.69 -24.68 19.11
CA ASP A 5 -41.19 -25.95 18.55
C ASP A 5 -41.03 -25.92 17.03
N ARG A 6 -41.84 -25.12 16.33
CA ARG A 6 -41.73 -24.94 14.88
C ARG A 6 -40.60 -24.01 14.48
N LEU A 7 -40.26 -23.02 15.30
CA LEU A 7 -39.14 -22.12 15.04
C LEU A 7 -37.81 -22.81 15.35
N ASP A 8 -37.74 -23.60 16.42
CA ASP A 8 -36.54 -24.34 16.79
C ASP A 8 -36.16 -25.38 15.73
N ASN A 9 -37.14 -26.12 15.19
CA ASN A 9 -36.89 -27.06 14.10
C ASN A 9 -36.53 -26.37 12.77
N LEU A 10 -37.03 -25.16 12.51
CA LEU A 10 -36.68 -24.39 11.32
C LEU A 10 -35.26 -23.80 11.42
N VAL A 11 -34.86 -23.33 12.61
CA VAL A 11 -33.51 -22.80 12.87
C VAL A 11 -32.48 -23.93 12.84
N LEU A 12 -32.80 -25.10 13.41
CA LEU A 12 -31.93 -26.28 13.37
C LEU A 12 -31.82 -26.86 11.95
N ALA A 13 -32.92 -26.96 11.19
CA ALA A 13 -32.85 -27.45 9.81
C ALA A 13 -32.06 -26.53 8.86
N ASN A 14 -32.18 -25.20 9.03
CA ASN A 14 -31.49 -24.24 8.18
C ASN A 14 -30.03 -23.96 8.61
N GLY A 15 -29.72 -24.06 9.91
CA GLY A 15 -28.35 -23.94 10.43
C GLY A 15 -27.45 -25.08 9.96
N HIS A 16 -27.97 -26.30 9.92
CA HIS A 16 -27.20 -27.47 9.49
C HIS A 16 -27.07 -27.56 7.95
N ALA A 17 -28.06 -27.09 7.19
CA ALA A 17 -28.04 -27.15 5.72
C ALA A 17 -27.14 -26.11 5.04
N PHE A 18 -26.75 -25.02 5.73
CA PHE A 18 -25.97 -23.94 5.12
C PHE A 18 -24.57 -23.77 5.72
N VAL A 19 -24.38 -24.07 7.01
CA VAL A 19 -23.09 -23.88 7.70
C VAL A 19 -22.14 -25.05 7.46
N PHE A 20 -22.66 -26.28 7.33
CA PHE A 20 -21.82 -27.46 7.11
C PHE A 20 -21.25 -27.52 5.67
N PRO A 21 -21.99 -27.29 4.57
CA PRO A 21 -21.41 -27.43 3.22
C PRO A 21 -20.33 -26.38 2.91
N VAL A 22 -20.46 -25.16 3.42
CA VAL A 22 -19.52 -24.05 3.19
C VAL A 22 -18.22 -24.27 3.97
N HIS A 23 -18.29 -24.84 5.17
CA HIS A 23 -17.11 -25.14 5.97
C HIS A 23 -16.30 -26.30 5.37
N TYR A 24 -16.95 -27.36 4.86
CA TYR A 24 -16.24 -28.48 4.23
C TYR A 24 -15.60 -28.10 2.88
N SER A 25 -16.20 -27.20 2.10
CA SER A 25 -15.67 -26.77 0.79
C SER A 25 -14.36 -25.97 0.87
N ILE A 26 -14.16 -25.16 1.93
CA ILE A 26 -12.92 -24.42 2.18
C ILE A 26 -11.83 -25.34 2.74
N VAL A 27 -12.24 -26.32 3.56
CA VAL A 27 -11.36 -27.34 4.16
C VAL A 27 -10.82 -28.31 3.10
N ASP A 28 -11.63 -28.69 2.10
CA ASP A 28 -11.19 -29.55 1.00
C ASP A 28 -10.24 -28.83 0.01
N LEU A 29 -10.34 -27.49 -0.11
CA LEU A 29 -9.44 -26.67 -0.93
C LEU A 29 -8.04 -26.53 -0.30
N GLN A 30 -7.92 -26.67 1.02
CA GLN A 30 -6.68 -26.60 1.79
C GLN A 30 -5.84 -27.89 1.74
N LEU A 31 -6.40 -28.99 1.24
CA LEU A 31 -5.75 -30.32 1.22
C LEU A 31 -5.00 -30.63 -0.09
N GLN A 32 -4.95 -29.71 -1.06
CA GLN A 32 -4.14 -29.83 -2.27
C GLN A 32 -2.92 -28.90 -2.20
N PRO A 33 -1.73 -29.28 -2.74
CA PRO A 33 -0.51 -28.46 -2.68
C PRO A 33 -0.71 -27.03 -3.21
N PHE A 34 -1.60 -26.86 -4.19
CA PHE A 34 -1.92 -25.59 -4.80
C PHE A 34 -2.74 -24.67 -3.88
N GLY A 35 -3.70 -25.20 -3.10
CA GLY A 35 -4.48 -24.39 -2.17
C GLY A 35 -3.65 -23.86 -1.00
N LEU A 36 -2.73 -24.70 -0.48
CA LEU A 36 -1.76 -24.28 0.53
C LEU A 36 -0.81 -23.20 -0.01
N PHE A 37 -0.31 -23.36 -1.24
CA PHE A 37 0.53 -22.37 -1.91
C PHE A 37 -0.17 -21.01 -2.03
N GLN A 38 -1.45 -20.99 -2.44
CA GLN A 38 -2.22 -19.74 -2.58
C GLN A 38 -2.41 -19.05 -1.23
N ILE A 39 -2.81 -19.79 -0.19
CA ILE A 39 -3.03 -19.22 1.15
C ILE A 39 -1.73 -18.71 1.76
N LEU A 40 -0.60 -19.37 1.50
CA LEU A 40 0.68 -18.96 2.07
C LEU A 40 1.34 -17.83 1.29
N LEU A 41 1.32 -17.83 -0.05
CA LEU A 41 2.11 -16.86 -0.82
C LEU A 41 1.32 -15.62 -1.23
N HIS A 42 0.04 -15.76 -1.57
CA HIS A 42 -0.78 -14.63 -1.99
C HIS A 42 -0.82 -13.45 -1.00
N PRO A 43 -0.97 -13.67 0.33
CA PRO A 43 -1.00 -12.55 1.28
C PRO A 43 0.34 -11.82 1.42
N PHE A 44 1.47 -12.41 1.00
CA PHE A 44 2.77 -11.74 1.01
C PHE A 44 3.16 -11.20 -0.36
N ALA A 45 2.78 -11.87 -1.44
CA ALA A 45 3.20 -11.50 -2.79
C ALA A 45 2.65 -10.13 -3.22
N LEU A 46 1.36 -9.87 -3.00
CA LEU A 46 0.72 -8.61 -3.41
C LEU A 46 1.19 -7.41 -2.56
N PRO A 47 1.13 -7.44 -1.22
CA PRO A 47 1.66 -6.35 -0.40
C PRO A 47 3.18 -6.21 -0.54
N GLY A 48 3.91 -7.32 -0.66
CA GLY A 48 5.36 -7.32 -0.86
C GLY A 48 5.74 -6.69 -2.20
N PHE A 49 5.00 -6.98 -3.27
CA PHE A 49 5.18 -6.29 -4.56
C PHE A 49 5.02 -4.78 -4.40
N TRP A 50 3.93 -4.31 -3.78
CA TRP A 50 3.71 -2.88 -3.58
C TRP A 50 4.77 -2.24 -2.69
N LEU A 51 5.20 -2.94 -1.63
CA LEU A 51 6.25 -2.47 -0.76
C LEU A 51 7.56 -2.29 -1.52
N ILE A 52 7.94 -3.24 -2.38
CA ILE A 52 9.14 -3.14 -3.23
C ILE A 52 9.00 -1.97 -4.21
N ILE A 53 7.87 -1.89 -4.92
CA ILE A 53 7.63 -0.82 -5.90
C ILE A 53 7.73 0.56 -5.24
N VAL A 54 7.05 0.76 -4.10
CA VAL A 54 7.05 2.05 -3.40
C VAL A 54 8.40 2.35 -2.76
N SER A 55 9.02 1.39 -2.07
CA SER A 55 10.31 1.64 -1.42
C SER A 55 11.44 1.87 -2.44
N TYR A 56 11.39 1.23 -3.61
CA TYR A 56 12.39 1.45 -4.65
C TYR A 56 12.15 2.77 -5.38
N LEU A 57 10.99 2.91 -6.03
CA LEU A 57 10.76 4.05 -6.91
C LEU A 57 10.89 5.35 -6.13
N GLN A 58 10.15 5.53 -5.03
CA GLN A 58 10.12 6.78 -4.27
C GLN A 58 11.49 7.19 -3.69
N HIS A 59 12.48 6.30 -3.68
CA HIS A 59 13.84 6.55 -3.18
C HIS A 59 14.93 6.51 -4.27
N GLN A 60 14.58 6.21 -5.52
CA GLN A 60 15.53 6.06 -6.62
C GLN A 60 15.13 6.93 -7.80
N ASP A 61 16.04 7.79 -8.24
CA ASP A 61 15.95 8.56 -9.48
C ASP A 61 17.34 9.15 -9.79
N GLU A 62 17.54 9.67 -10.99
CA GLU A 62 18.79 10.34 -11.37
C GLU A 62 18.98 11.67 -10.62
N GLU A 63 17.87 12.29 -10.17
CA GLU A 63 17.88 13.52 -9.39
C GLU A 63 18.06 13.31 -7.87
N VAL A 64 18.03 12.06 -7.39
CA VAL A 64 18.18 11.74 -5.95
C VAL A 64 19.65 11.79 -5.54
N GLU A 65 19.97 12.62 -4.57
CA GLU A 65 21.32 12.76 -4.03
C GLU A 65 21.55 11.89 -2.80
N VAL A 66 22.70 11.23 -2.75
CA VAL A 66 23.21 10.54 -1.54
C VAL A 66 24.33 11.37 -0.95
N TYR A 67 24.17 11.78 0.30
CA TYR A 67 25.09 12.68 0.99
C TYR A 67 26.15 11.92 1.79
N GLU A 68 27.38 12.44 1.77
CA GLU A 68 28.45 12.00 2.67
C GLU A 68 28.22 12.47 4.11
N GLU A 69 28.97 11.87 5.04
CA GLU A 69 28.99 12.29 6.43
C GLU A 69 29.33 13.78 6.56
N GLY A 70 28.60 14.51 7.41
CA GLY A 70 28.76 15.95 7.60
C GLY A 70 28.04 16.83 6.57
N ASN A 71 27.65 16.29 5.42
CA ASN A 71 26.85 17.00 4.40
C ASN A 71 25.35 16.70 4.49
N TRP A 72 25.01 15.58 5.13
CA TRP A 72 23.64 15.15 5.40
C TRP A 72 23.02 15.85 6.62
N ASP A 73 21.74 16.17 6.53
CA ASP A 73 20.87 16.45 7.68
C ASP A 73 19.49 15.83 7.47
N PHE A 74 18.67 15.81 8.53
CA PHE A 74 17.35 15.19 8.50
C PHE A 74 16.46 15.74 7.38
N VAL A 75 16.43 17.07 7.20
CA VAL A 75 15.54 17.73 6.24
C VAL A 75 16.02 17.44 4.82
N LYS A 76 17.33 17.57 4.57
CA LYS A 76 17.95 17.19 3.29
C LYS A 76 17.65 15.73 2.95
N GLY A 77 17.73 14.82 3.92
CA GLY A 77 17.38 13.42 3.69
C GLY A 77 15.94 13.22 3.22
N GLN A 78 14.97 13.88 3.85
CA GLN A 78 13.55 13.66 3.52
C GLN A 78 13.17 14.18 2.12
N VAL A 79 13.76 15.30 1.69
CA VAL A 79 13.53 15.89 0.35
C VAL A 79 14.27 15.17 -0.78
N GLN A 80 15.07 14.15 -0.46
CA GLN A 80 15.65 13.22 -1.43
C GLN A 80 14.74 12.01 -1.71
N THR A 81 13.49 12.06 -1.25
CA THR A 81 12.44 11.18 -1.73
C THR A 81 11.56 11.90 -2.75
N ILE A 82 10.84 11.13 -3.58
CA ILE A 82 10.08 11.67 -4.70
C ILE A 82 8.64 11.20 -4.62
N ASP A 83 7.71 12.14 -4.64
CA ASP A 83 6.28 11.84 -4.74
C ASP A 83 5.93 11.49 -6.18
N ARG A 84 5.47 10.25 -6.40
CA ARG A 84 5.08 9.72 -7.71
C ARG A 84 3.59 9.44 -7.77
N GLN A 85 2.88 10.16 -8.62
CA GLN A 85 1.47 9.89 -8.89
C GLN A 85 1.33 8.72 -9.88
N TYR A 86 0.83 7.57 -9.42
CA TYR A 86 0.59 6.39 -10.27
C TYR A 86 -0.74 6.48 -11.02
N GLY A 87 -1.70 7.24 -10.51
CA GLY A 87 -2.99 7.47 -11.14
C GLY A 87 -3.94 6.26 -11.10
N PHE A 88 -5.04 6.35 -11.84
CA PHE A 88 -6.03 5.27 -12.01
C PHE A 88 -6.61 4.68 -10.70
N GLY A 89 -6.67 5.46 -9.62
CA GLY A 89 -7.15 4.98 -8.32
C GLY A 89 -6.08 4.27 -7.47
N ILE A 90 -4.89 4.03 -8.01
CA ILE A 90 -3.81 3.31 -7.32
C ILE A 90 -3.32 4.10 -6.11
N ASP A 91 -3.14 5.42 -6.26
CA ASP A 91 -2.68 6.28 -5.17
C ASP A 91 -3.64 6.20 -3.96
N GLN A 92 -4.96 6.16 -4.20
CA GLN A 92 -5.96 6.03 -3.15
C GLN A 92 -5.94 4.64 -2.49
N ILE A 93 -5.79 3.57 -3.28
CA ILE A 93 -5.68 2.19 -2.78
C ILE A 93 -4.44 2.04 -1.90
N LEU A 94 -3.35 2.71 -2.25
CA LEU A 94 -2.10 2.74 -1.50
C LEU A 94 -2.06 3.86 -0.46
N HIS A 95 -3.21 4.42 -0.08
CA HIS A 95 -3.33 5.41 0.99
C HIS A 95 -2.46 6.67 0.82
N HIS A 96 -2.27 7.12 -0.41
CA HIS A 96 -1.46 8.29 -0.76
C HIS A 96 0.01 8.18 -0.34
N ILE A 97 0.52 6.96 -0.12
CA ILE A 97 1.95 6.77 0.12
C ILE A 97 2.77 7.02 -1.15
N THR A 98 2.16 6.93 -2.33
CA THR A 98 2.82 7.14 -3.61
C THR A 98 3.02 8.61 -3.93
N ASP A 99 2.00 9.44 -3.68
CA ASP A 99 1.93 10.87 -3.98
C ASP A 99 2.00 11.78 -2.73
N GLY A 100 2.36 11.21 -1.58
CA GLY A 100 2.62 11.92 -0.33
C GLY A 100 3.72 11.28 0.53
N HIS A 101 4.65 10.59 -0.13
CA HIS A 101 5.79 9.91 0.48
C HIS A 101 6.74 10.88 1.18
N VAL A 102 7.01 12.05 0.61
CA VAL A 102 7.86 13.09 1.24
C VAL A 102 7.26 13.53 2.57
N ALA A 103 5.93 13.75 2.61
CA ALA A 103 5.22 14.08 3.83
C ALA A 103 5.24 12.93 4.85
N HIS A 104 5.11 11.69 4.37
CA HIS A 104 5.30 10.50 5.20
C HIS A 104 6.69 10.52 5.84
N HIS A 105 7.76 10.78 5.08
CA HIS A 105 9.13 10.85 5.60
C HIS A 105 9.36 11.94 6.63
N PHE A 106 8.81 13.14 6.42
CA PHE A 106 8.90 14.21 7.41
C PHE A 106 8.21 13.88 8.73
N PHE A 107 7.10 13.13 8.69
CA PHE A 107 6.19 12.98 9.83
C PHE A 107 5.83 11.53 10.16
N TYR A 108 6.63 10.54 9.74
CA TYR A 108 6.28 9.10 9.72
C TYR A 108 5.80 8.52 11.05
N THR A 109 6.20 9.13 12.17
CA THR A 109 5.80 8.71 13.53
C THR A 109 4.45 9.25 13.98
N LYS A 110 3.91 10.30 13.33
CA LYS A 110 2.76 11.06 13.83
C LYS A 110 1.68 11.32 12.78
N ILE A 111 2.02 11.35 11.49
CA ILE A 111 1.05 11.63 10.43
C ILE A 111 0.28 10.36 10.08
N PRO A 112 -1.05 10.36 10.17
CA PRO A 112 -1.84 9.29 9.60
C PRO A 112 -1.99 9.49 8.09
N HIS A 113 -2.17 8.39 7.35
CA HIS A 113 -2.20 8.40 5.89
C HIS A 113 -3.27 9.34 5.29
N TYR A 114 -4.40 9.53 5.98
CA TYR A 114 -5.49 10.41 5.53
C TYR A 114 -5.19 11.91 5.65
N HIS A 115 -4.06 12.32 6.25
CA HIS A 115 -3.55 13.69 6.23
C HIS A 115 -2.34 13.89 5.30
N LEU A 116 -1.84 12.84 4.62
CA LEU A 116 -0.67 12.96 3.74
C LEU A 116 -0.90 13.97 2.63
N SER A 117 -2.04 13.91 1.94
CA SER A 117 -2.33 14.84 0.84
C SER A 117 -2.44 16.30 1.29
N GLU A 118 -2.85 16.56 2.54
CA GLU A 118 -2.90 17.90 3.12
C GLU A 118 -1.49 18.40 3.46
N ALA A 119 -0.71 17.56 4.15
CA ALA A 119 0.67 17.87 4.51
C ALA A 119 1.55 18.07 3.27
N THR A 120 1.41 17.24 2.24
CA THR A 120 2.09 17.36 0.95
C THR A 120 1.84 18.73 0.33
N LYS A 121 0.58 19.17 0.24
CA LYS A 121 0.26 20.51 -0.29
C LYS A 121 0.94 21.62 0.51
N ALA A 122 0.91 21.53 1.84
CA ALA A 122 1.55 22.51 2.70
C ALA A 122 3.08 22.54 2.52
N ILE A 123 3.72 21.36 2.41
CA ILE A 123 5.15 21.23 2.14
C ILE A 123 5.49 21.84 0.79
N CYS A 124 4.75 21.51 -0.27
CA CYS A 124 4.95 22.10 -1.59
C CYS A 124 4.93 23.63 -1.52
N THR A 125 3.91 24.22 -0.90
CA THR A 125 3.79 25.68 -0.75
C THR A 125 4.97 26.30 -0.01
N VAL A 126 5.49 25.66 1.04
CA VAL A 126 6.66 26.16 1.78
C VAL A 126 7.94 26.04 0.95
N LEU A 127 8.09 24.97 0.17
CA LEU A 127 9.28 24.68 -0.62
C LEU A 127 9.29 25.31 -2.01
N GLU A 128 8.19 25.91 -2.47
CA GLU A 128 8.10 26.65 -3.73
C GLU A 128 9.18 27.75 -3.87
N GLN A 129 9.60 28.35 -2.76
CA GLN A 129 10.68 29.35 -2.73
C GLN A 129 12.09 28.76 -2.97
N TYR A 130 12.23 27.43 -2.98
CA TYR A 130 13.48 26.69 -3.17
C TYR A 130 13.37 25.75 -4.40
N PRO A 131 13.57 26.26 -5.62
CA PRO A 131 13.42 25.47 -6.84
C PRO A 131 14.29 24.21 -6.83
N GLY A 132 13.71 23.07 -7.24
CA GLY A 132 14.40 21.78 -7.31
C GLY A 132 14.54 21.03 -5.98
N LEU A 133 14.14 21.63 -4.86
CA LEU A 133 14.24 20.98 -3.55
C LEU A 133 13.18 19.89 -3.36
N TYR A 134 11.92 20.19 -3.72
CA TYR A 134 10.83 19.24 -3.68
C TYR A 134 10.67 18.53 -5.03
N LYS A 135 10.67 17.19 -5.02
CA LYS A 135 10.62 16.36 -6.22
C LYS A 135 9.29 15.64 -6.30
N GLN A 136 8.59 15.84 -7.42
CA GLN A 136 7.33 15.15 -7.71
C GLN A 136 7.24 14.84 -9.21
N GLN A 137 6.65 13.70 -9.55
CA GLN A 137 6.46 13.31 -10.94
C GLN A 137 5.20 12.47 -11.16
N LYS A 138 4.67 12.52 -12.38
CA LYS A 138 3.59 11.62 -12.81
C LYS A 138 4.21 10.34 -13.34
N CYS A 139 3.79 9.21 -12.80
CA CYS A 139 4.38 7.90 -13.06
C CYS A 139 3.29 6.88 -13.36
N TYR A 140 2.45 7.16 -14.37
CA TYR A 140 1.36 6.27 -14.79
C TYR A 140 1.85 4.89 -15.24
N MET A 141 3.06 4.84 -15.80
CA MET A 141 3.72 3.61 -16.25
C MET A 141 4.81 3.18 -15.25
N PHE A 142 4.50 3.17 -13.95
CA PHE A 142 5.47 2.90 -12.87
C PHE A 142 6.26 1.59 -13.03
N LEU A 143 5.67 0.56 -13.65
CA LEU A 143 6.38 -0.68 -13.98
C LEU A 143 7.46 -0.47 -15.03
N LEU A 144 7.19 0.33 -16.07
CA LEU A 144 8.20 0.67 -17.07
C LEU A 144 9.29 1.55 -16.47
N GLU A 145 8.91 2.45 -15.55
CA GLU A 145 9.89 3.29 -14.84
C GLU A 145 10.79 2.45 -13.94
N PHE A 146 10.23 1.48 -13.22
CA PHE A 146 11.00 0.51 -12.44
C PHE A 146 11.99 -0.25 -13.33
N LEU A 147 11.55 -0.73 -14.49
CA LEU A 147 12.44 -1.41 -15.44
C LEU A 147 13.51 -0.47 -15.99
N ARG A 148 13.15 0.77 -16.36
CA ARG A 148 14.09 1.79 -16.87
C ARG A 148 15.22 2.05 -15.88
N LEU A 149 14.92 2.13 -14.59
CA LEU A 149 15.90 2.38 -13.52
C LEU A 149 16.77 1.16 -13.16
N ASN A 150 16.57 0.01 -13.79
CA ASN A 150 17.26 -1.26 -13.48
C ASN A 150 17.97 -1.90 -14.68
N ILE A 151 18.00 -1.24 -15.86
CA ILE A 151 18.63 -1.74 -17.09
C ILE A 151 19.66 -0.72 -17.55
#